data_AF-A0A0G0IP76-F1
#
_entry.id   AF-A0A0G0IP76-F1
#
_cell.length_a   1.000
_cell.length_b   1.000
_cell.length_c   1.000
_cell.angle_alpha   90.00
_cell.angle_beta   90.00
_cell.angle_gamma   90.00
#
_symmetry.space_group_name_H-M   'P 1'
#
loop_
_entity.id
_entity.type
_entity.pdbx_description
1 polymer ?
#
loop_
_entity_poly.entity_id
_entity_poly.type
_entity_poly.pdbx_seq_one_letter_code
_entity_poly.pdbx_strand_id
1 'polypeptide(L)'
;MSTEKKSNTAWWQPGMQLFLKLSGWIGGPIIIAVFVGKYLDRRYSSEPWLFLSTVGISFVISMVMLIKIGFEEFKKIEKQESKKK
;
A
#
# COMPACT_ATOMS: atom_id res chain seq x y z
N MET A 1 36.45 -0.53 -21.84
CA MET A 1 36.15 -1.50 -20.75
C MET A 1 34.92 -0.98 -20.03
N SER A 2 33.73 -1.44 -20.43
CA SER A 2 32.47 -0.96 -19.83
C SER A 2 32.27 -1.69 -18.50
N THR A 3 32.44 -0.99 -17.40
CA THR A 3 32.25 -1.51 -16.03
C THR A 3 30.79 -1.93 -15.86
N GLU A 4 30.56 -3.24 -15.86
CA GLU A 4 29.31 -3.87 -15.45
C GLU A 4 29.09 -3.56 -13.96
N LYS A 5 28.19 -2.61 -13.64
CA LYS A 5 27.73 -2.41 -12.27
C LYS A 5 26.82 -3.58 -11.89
N LYS A 6 27.38 -4.68 -11.36
CA LYS A 6 26.59 -5.68 -10.61
C LYS A 6 25.87 -4.96 -9.46
N SER A 7 24.58 -4.72 -9.60
CA SER A 7 23.75 -4.22 -8.50
C SER A 7 23.69 -5.28 -7.42
N ASN A 8 24.46 -5.09 -6.35
CA ASN A 8 24.49 -5.97 -5.18
C ASN A 8 23.27 -5.68 -4.29
N THR A 9 22.07 -5.95 -4.79
CA THR A 9 20.84 -5.85 -4.00
C THR A 9 20.76 -7.02 -3.03
N ALA A 10 20.68 -6.72 -1.74
CA ALA A 10 20.63 -7.73 -0.70
C ALA A 10 19.34 -8.56 -0.78
N TRP A 11 19.43 -9.86 -0.52
CA TRP A 11 18.32 -10.82 -0.67
C TRP A 11 17.08 -10.50 0.19
N TRP A 12 17.25 -9.79 1.29
CA TRP A 12 16.15 -9.36 2.19
C TRP A 12 15.47 -8.08 1.73
N GLN A 13 16.13 -7.27 0.89
CA GLN A 13 15.65 -5.95 0.49
C GLN A 13 14.29 -5.98 -0.22
N PRO A 14 14.01 -6.90 -1.17
CA PRO A 14 12.71 -6.98 -1.83
C PRO A 14 11.57 -7.29 -0.85
N GLY A 15 11.80 -8.20 0.10
CA GLY A 15 10.82 -8.55 1.13
C GLY A 15 10.51 -7.35 2.04
N MET A 16 11.54 -6.63 2.46
CA MET A 16 11.38 -5.40 3.25
C MET A 16 10.62 -4.31 2.49
N GLN A 17 10.92 -4.13 1.20
CA GLN A 17 10.21 -3.16 0.37
C GLN A 17 8.73 -3.50 0.22
N LEU A 18 8.40 -4.78 -0.01
CA LEU A 18 7.02 -5.23 -0.09
C LEU A 18 6.28 -5.00 1.23
N PHE A 19 6.89 -5.39 2.35
CA PHE A 19 6.33 -5.17 3.68
C PHE A 19 6.00 -3.69 3.92
N LEU A 20 6.98 -2.79 3.71
CA LEU A 20 6.78 -1.35 3.89
C LEU A 20 5.68 -0.79 2.97
N LYS A 21 5.62 -1.25 1.71
CA LYS A 21 4.59 -0.84 0.76
C LYS A 21 3.19 -1.25 1.25
N LEU A 22 3.03 -2.49 1.74
CA LEU A 22 1.76 -2.99 2.27
C LEU A 22 1.37 -2.26 3.56
N SER A 23 2.29 -2.15 4.53
CA SER A 23 2.07 -1.43 5.79
C SER A 23 1.70 0.04 5.56
N GLY A 24 2.35 0.69 4.60
CA GLY A 24 2.02 2.05 4.20
C GLY A 24 0.59 2.20 3.67
N TRP A 25 0.12 1.25 2.86
CA TRP A 25 -1.27 1.24 2.36
C TRP A 25 -2.31 0.80 3.39
N ILE A 26 -1.92 0.12 4.46
CA ILE A 26 -2.81 -0.19 5.59
C ILE A 26 -2.95 1.04 6.49
N GLY A 27 -1.82 1.57 6.98
CA GLY A 27 -1.82 2.64 7.96
C GLY A 27 -2.11 4.03 7.37
N GLY A 28 -1.56 4.33 6.19
CA GLY A 28 -1.65 5.65 5.56
C GLY A 28 -3.09 6.13 5.37
N PRO A 29 -3.95 5.37 4.65
CA PRO A 29 -5.35 5.74 4.45
C PRO A 29 -6.11 5.93 5.77
N ILE A 30 -5.91 5.04 6.76
CA ILE A 30 -6.61 5.10 8.04
C ILE A 30 -6.23 6.37 8.81
N ILE A 31 -4.95 6.72 8.85
CA ILE A 31 -4.48 7.96 9.49
C ILE A 31 -5.14 9.17 8.82
N ILE A 32 -5.14 9.23 7.50
CA ILE A 32 -5.79 10.31 6.73
C ILE A 32 -7.28 10.38 7.06
N ALA A 33 -7.97 9.24 7.05
CA ALA A 33 -9.40 9.16 7.33
C ALA A 33 -9.76 9.62 8.75
N VAL A 34 -8.91 9.33 9.75
CA VAL A 34 -9.16 9.78 11.12
C VAL A 34 -9.12 11.30 11.22
N PHE A 35 -8.14 11.96 10.59
CA PHE A 35 -8.06 13.42 10.61
C PHE A 35 -9.19 14.07 9.80
N VAL A 36 -9.44 13.57 8.59
CA VAL A 36 -10.48 14.10 7.69
C VAL A 36 -11.87 13.86 8.28
N GLY A 37 -12.14 12.65 8.75
CA GLY A 37 -13.43 12.26 9.32
C GLY A 37 -13.82 13.08 10.53
N LYS A 38 -12.89 13.23 11.50
CA LYS A 38 -13.13 14.08 12.68
C LYS A 38 -13.32 15.55 12.33
N TYR A 39 -12.60 16.04 11.33
CA TYR A 39 -12.76 17.42 10.86
C TYR A 39 -14.13 17.64 10.22
N LEU A 40 -14.58 16.74 9.35
CA LEU A 40 -15.91 16.79 8.73
C LEU A 40 -17.01 16.72 9.78
N ASP A 41 -16.89 15.79 10.71
CA ASP A 41 -17.89 15.57 11.75
C ASP A 41 -18.11 16.82 12.62
N ARG A 42 -17.03 17.51 13.00
CA ARG A 42 -17.10 18.79 13.72
C ARG A 42 -17.70 19.91 12.87
N ARG A 43 -17.38 19.93 11.56
CA ARG A 43 -17.84 21.00 10.66
C ARG A 43 -19.33 20.94 10.36
N TYR A 44 -19.89 19.73 10.32
CA TYR A 44 -21.28 19.46 9.95
C TYR A 44 -22.17 19.00 11.11
N SER A 45 -21.63 18.93 12.34
CA SER A 45 -22.33 18.41 13.53
C SER A 45 -22.94 17.02 13.30
N SER A 46 -22.21 16.18 12.55
CA SER A 46 -22.66 14.85 12.11
C SER A 46 -22.04 13.71 12.90
N GLU A 47 -21.41 14.01 14.05
CA GLU A 47 -20.72 13.01 14.86
C GLU A 47 -21.63 11.81 15.20
N PRO A 48 -21.20 10.54 14.97
CA PRO A 48 -19.92 10.08 14.41
C PRO A 48 -20.02 9.58 12.93
N TRP A 49 -21.05 9.98 12.19
CA TRP A 49 -21.41 9.34 10.91
C TRP A 49 -20.43 9.64 9.76
N LEU A 50 -19.96 10.89 9.61
CA LEU A 50 -19.00 11.19 8.55
C LEU A 50 -17.64 10.59 8.88
N PHE A 51 -17.23 10.58 10.15
CA PHE A 51 -16.04 9.86 10.59
C PHE A 51 -16.13 8.38 10.19
N LEU A 52 -17.22 7.70 10.56
CA LEU A 52 -17.40 6.28 10.27
C LEU A 52 -17.38 6.01 8.76
N SER A 53 -18.05 6.86 7.97
CA SER A 53 -18.05 6.75 6.51
C SER A 53 -16.64 6.91 5.92
N THR A 54 -15.89 7.94 6.33
CA THR A 54 -14.51 8.15 5.85
C THR A 54 -13.57 7.01 6.23
N VAL A 55 -13.66 6.47 7.44
CA VAL A 55 -12.87 5.30 7.87
C VAL A 55 -13.24 4.07 7.05
N GLY A 56 -14.54 3.84 6.81
CA GLY A 56 -15.03 2.76 5.96
C GLY A 56 -14.49 2.85 4.52
N ILE A 57 -14.56 4.03 3.90
CA ILE A 57 -14.03 4.27 2.56
C ILE A 57 -12.51 4.03 2.53
N SER A 58 -11.79 4.52 3.53
CA SER A 58 -10.35 4.28 3.64
C SER A 58 -10.01 2.80 3.71
N PHE A 59 -10.77 2.03 4.49
CA PHE A 59 -10.55 0.58 4.59
C PHE A 59 -10.73 -0.11 3.24
N VAL A 60 -11.76 0.26 2.48
CA VAL A 60 -11.97 -0.26 1.11
C VAL A 60 -10.81 0.11 0.18
N ILE A 61 -10.32 1.36 0.25
CA ILE A 61 -9.16 1.80 -0.54
C ILE A 61 -7.93 0.96 -0.20
N SER A 62 -7.65 0.74 1.09
CA SER A 62 -6.56 -0.13 1.54
C SER A 62 -6.71 -1.53 0.95
N MET A 63 -7.88 -2.16 1.07
CA MET A 63 -8.11 -3.51 0.52
C MET A 63 -7.84 -3.59 -0.98
N VAL A 64 -8.40 -2.65 -1.77
CA VAL A 64 -8.21 -2.63 -3.23
C VAL A 64 -6.73 -2.48 -3.58
N MET A 65 -6.00 -1.61 -2.88
CA MET A 65 -4.58 -1.41 -3.14
C MET A 65 -3.74 -2.64 -2.76
N LEU A 66 -4.02 -3.29 -1.65
CA LEU A 66 -3.34 -4.53 -1.26
C LEU A 66 -3.53 -5.62 -2.31
N ILE A 67 -4.76 -5.80 -2.81
CA ILE A 67 -5.05 -6.77 -3.86
C ILE A 67 -4.26 -6.45 -5.13
N LYS A 68 -4.25 -5.18 -5.57
CA LYS A 68 -3.50 -4.76 -6.76
C LYS A 68 -2.00 -5.02 -6.61
N ILE A 69 -1.42 -4.70 -5.45
CA ILE A 69 0.00 -4.94 -5.17
C ILE A 69 0.30 -6.45 -5.16
N GLY A 70 -0.54 -7.25 -4.53
CA GLY A 70 -0.40 -8.71 -4.54
C GLY A 70 -0.37 -9.28 -5.96
N PHE A 71 -1.33 -8.90 -6.80
CA PHE A 71 -1.34 -9.32 -8.21
C PHE A 71 -0.14 -8.83 -9.00
N GLU A 72 0.34 -7.61 -8.74
CA GLU A 72 1.54 -7.07 -9.38
C GLU A 72 2.79 -7.89 -9.01
N GLU A 73 2.94 -8.25 -7.73
CA GLU A 73 4.06 -9.08 -7.28
C GLU A 73 3.99 -10.51 -7.81
N PHE A 74 2.81 -11.13 -7.86
CA PHE A 74 2.66 -12.45 -8.49
C PHE A 74 3.10 -12.45 -9.95
N LYS A 75 2.68 -11.45 -10.74
CA LYS A 75 3.09 -11.30 -12.14
C LYS A 75 4.60 -11.07 -12.29
N LYS A 76 5.23 -10.34 -11.36
CA LYS A 76 6.68 -10.13 -11.36
C LYS A 76 7.44 -11.43 -11.12
N ILE A 77 6.95 -12.28 -10.23
CA ILE A 77 7.55 -13.59 -9.94
C ILE A 77 7.45 -14.49 -11.19
N GLU A 78 6.27 -14.62 -11.78
CA GLU A 78 6.03 -15.42 -13.00
C GLU A 78 6.90 -14.98 -14.18
N LYS A 79 7.07 -13.66 -14.37
CA LYS A 79 7.93 -13.11 -15.42
C LYS A 79 9.42 -13.37 -15.17
N GLN A 80 9.85 -13.42 -13.91
CA GLN A 80 11.23 -13.75 -13.56
C GLN A 80 11.53 -15.23 -13.76
N GLU A 81 10.57 -16.12 -13.47
CA GLU A 81 10.72 -17.55 -13.74
C GLU A 81 10.75 -17.88 -15.23
N SER A 82 9.85 -17.28 -16.03
CA SER A 82 9.80 -17.51 -17.47
C SER A 82 11.03 -16.98 -18.24
N LYS A 83 11.69 -15.92 -17.75
CA LYS A 83 12.96 -15.44 -18.31
C LYS A 83 14.18 -16.29 -17.95
N LYS A 84 14.04 -17.19 -16.98
CA LYS A 84 15.13 -18.05 -16.49
C LYS A 84 15.13 -19.43 -17.16
N LYS A 85 14.02 -19.81 -17.82
CA LYS A 85 13.92 -20.92 -18.78
C LYS A 85 14.38 -20.49 -20.15
#